data_AF-A0A920BLC3-F1
#
_entry.id   AF-A0A920BLC3-F1
#
_cell.length_a   1.000
_cell.length_b   1.000
_cell.length_c   1.000
_cell.angle_alpha   90.00
_cell.angle_beta   90.00
_cell.angle_gamma   90.00
#
_symmetry.space_group_name_H-M   'P 1'
#
loop_
_entity.id
_entity.type
_entity.pdbx_description
1 polymer ?
#
loop_
_entity_poly.entity_id
_entity_poly.type
_entity_poly.pdbx_seq_one_letter_code
_entity_poly.pdbx_strand_id
1 'polypeptide(L)'
;MVDAFGWQAVFFINVPVAGIVIILGPRWVPESVSDSIPDKVDLISVPLASLGVGIAILAITQGDKWGWSSLNLILSFAIALLLVTAFVIRSNRHKAPLFDLDLFKLKTFSVGMIGTVFFMVAFFSWLISLPTFIQSVWGWSVLKTGFAIAPAPLLTAFVSPPAGRLAERIGNGPILTIGGLLGATGLSLHLIFTNSEPDYVMGIFIPGILIGFAAGFGFAQLIGAAMRDVPRDQFGMAGAGRTTIFQLALALGVALAFTIIGRPSSPQAALDGLQTTWILGIGCYLAQTLLFAFFGGSDKTLKT
;
A
#
# COMPACT_ATOMS: atom_id res chain seq x y z
N MET A 1 5.08 -21.50 15.85
CA MET A 1 5.22 -20.32 16.73
C MET A 1 3.87 -19.83 17.23
N VAL A 2 2.90 -19.55 16.34
CA VAL A 2 1.55 -19.14 16.75
C VAL A 2 0.81 -20.25 17.54
N ASP A 3 0.88 -21.50 17.09
CA ASP A 3 0.24 -22.64 17.80
C ASP A 3 0.94 -23.03 19.11
N ALA A 4 2.18 -22.59 19.34
CA ALA A 4 3.00 -22.99 20.50
C ALA A 4 3.15 -21.89 21.55
N PHE A 5 3.13 -20.61 21.15
CA PHE A 5 3.43 -19.46 22.02
C PHE A 5 2.42 -18.31 21.88
N GLY A 6 1.30 -18.53 21.17
CA GLY A 6 0.31 -17.50 20.90
C GLY A 6 0.73 -16.52 19.80
N TRP A 7 -0.22 -15.73 19.31
CA TRP A 7 -0.01 -14.76 18.23
C TRP A 7 0.96 -13.63 18.63
N GLN A 8 1.11 -13.37 19.94
CA GLN A 8 1.99 -12.34 20.50
C GLN A 8 3.48 -12.66 20.29
N ALA A 9 3.84 -13.95 20.18
CA ALA A 9 5.21 -14.39 19.93
C ALA A 9 5.82 -13.83 18.64
N VAL A 10 4.97 -13.49 17.66
CA VAL A 10 5.39 -12.88 16.39
C VAL A 10 5.99 -11.49 16.61
N PHE A 11 5.55 -10.76 17.65
CA PHE A 11 6.09 -9.42 17.96
C PHE A 11 7.46 -9.48 18.63
N PHE A 12 7.71 -10.52 19.45
CA PHE A 12 9.00 -10.70 20.11
C PHE A 12 10.16 -10.93 19.13
N ILE A 13 9.87 -11.39 17.91
CA ILE A 13 10.87 -11.52 16.84
C ILE A 13 11.49 -10.17 16.43
N ASN A 14 10.76 -9.06 16.60
CA ASN A 14 11.23 -7.72 16.25
C ASN A 14 12.10 -7.08 17.35
N VAL A 15 11.98 -7.53 18.59
CA VAL A 15 12.69 -6.94 19.75
C VAL A 15 14.22 -7.08 19.63
N PRO A 16 14.81 -8.23 19.26
CA PRO A 16 16.25 -8.35 19.06
C PRO A 16 16.76 -7.42 17.97
N VAL A 17 16.02 -7.32 16.87
CA VAL A 17 16.39 -6.45 15.73
C VAL A 17 16.38 -4.98 16.16
N ALA A 18 15.32 -4.54 16.85
CA ALA A 18 15.23 -3.18 17.39
C ALA A 18 16.36 -2.87 18.38
N GLY A 19 16.70 -3.81 19.26
CA GLY A 19 17.82 -3.68 20.19
C GLY A 19 19.16 -3.49 19.49
N ILE A 20 19.43 -4.31 18.45
CA ILE A 20 20.65 -4.20 17.64
C ILE A 20 20.72 -2.82 16.96
N VAL A 21 19.62 -2.34 16.37
CA VAL A 21 19.58 -1.03 15.71
C VAL A 21 19.82 0.12 16.69
N ILE A 22 19.24 0.07 17.89
CA ILE A 22 19.45 1.11 18.92
C ILE A 22 20.92 1.12 19.40
N ILE A 23 21.53 -0.04 19.55
CA ILE A 23 22.91 -0.17 20.06
C ILE A 23 23.97 0.17 19.00
N LEU A 24 23.76 -0.29 17.76
CA LEU A 24 24.75 -0.16 16.68
C LEU A 24 24.46 0.99 15.73
N GLY A 25 23.20 1.43 15.62
CA GLY A 25 22.77 2.51 14.73
C GLY A 25 23.58 3.80 14.91
N PRO A 26 23.77 4.32 16.14
CA PRO A 26 24.58 5.52 16.37
C PRO A 26 26.05 5.40 15.96
N ARG A 27 26.58 4.17 15.85
CA ARG A 27 27.97 3.93 15.42
C ARG A 27 28.15 3.84 13.91
N TRP A 28 27.11 3.43 13.18
CA TRP A 28 27.21 3.12 11.74
C TRP A 28 26.41 4.06 10.86
N VAL A 29 25.45 4.81 11.42
CA VAL A 29 24.70 5.82 10.68
C VAL A 29 25.35 7.18 10.97
N PRO A 30 26.15 7.73 10.04
CA PRO A 30 26.67 9.08 10.20
C PRO A 30 25.50 10.06 10.30
N GLU A 31 25.59 10.96 11.27
CA GLU A 31 24.57 11.98 11.50
C GLU A 31 24.45 12.88 10.26
N SER A 32 23.26 12.93 9.66
CA SER A 32 23.01 13.80 8.51
C SER A 32 22.79 15.22 9.03
N VAL A 33 23.87 15.96 9.25
CA VAL A 33 23.80 17.39 9.57
C VAL A 33 23.48 18.12 8.27
N SER A 34 22.27 18.66 8.17
CA SER A 34 21.93 19.62 7.12
C SER A 34 22.23 21.02 7.63
N ASP A 35 23.05 21.79 6.90
CA ASP A 35 23.33 23.20 7.22
C ASP A 35 22.10 24.12 7.08
N SER A 36 20.97 23.57 6.62
CA SER A 36 19.71 24.27 6.35
C SER A 36 18.55 23.85 7.26
N ILE A 37 18.80 23.41 8.50
CA ILE A 37 17.69 23.19 9.46
C ILE A 37 16.99 24.54 9.66
N PRO A 38 15.71 24.69 9.26
CA PRO A 38 15.00 25.93 9.53
C PRO A 38 14.93 26.13 11.04
N ASP A 39 15.24 27.33 11.53
CA ASP A 39 15.26 27.70 12.96
C ASP A 39 13.99 27.34 13.75
N LYS A 40 12.88 26.95 13.09
CA LYS A 40 11.61 26.60 13.72
C LYS A 40 10.93 25.42 13.02
N VAL A 41 10.99 24.25 13.66
CA VAL A 41 10.20 23.07 13.29
C VAL A 41 8.71 23.34 13.53
N ASP A 42 7.85 22.99 12.56
CA ASP A 42 6.40 23.14 12.69
C ASP A 42 5.77 22.05 13.59
N LEU A 43 5.94 22.21 14.89
CA LEU A 43 5.49 21.27 15.92
C LEU A 43 3.96 21.15 16.01
N ILE A 44 3.19 22.15 15.55
CA ILE A 44 1.72 22.12 15.57
C ILE A 44 1.17 21.27 14.43
N SER A 45 1.83 21.28 13.27
CA SER A 45 1.42 20.44 12.14
C SER A 45 1.57 18.95 12.40
N VAL A 46 2.48 18.55 13.31
CA VAL A 46 2.73 17.15 13.67
C VAL A 46 1.48 16.47 14.28
N PRO A 47 0.88 16.96 15.37
CA PRO A 47 -0.33 16.36 15.93
C PRO A 47 -1.53 16.52 14.99
N LEU A 48 -1.65 17.62 14.22
CA LEU A 48 -2.74 17.78 13.25
C LEU A 48 -2.70 16.70 12.17
N ALA A 49 -1.54 16.48 11.56
CA ALA A 49 -1.35 15.43 10.56
C ALA A 49 -1.51 14.04 11.16
N SER A 50 -0.87 13.77 12.30
CA SER A 50 -0.87 12.44 12.94
C SER A 50 -2.26 12.02 13.39
N LEU A 51 -2.99 12.91 14.08
CA LEU A 51 -4.36 12.63 14.52
C LEU A 51 -5.33 12.62 13.35
N GLY A 52 -5.20 13.54 12.38
CA GLY A 52 -6.06 13.58 11.20
C GLY A 52 -5.98 12.29 10.38
N VAL A 53 -4.76 11.84 10.06
CA VAL A 53 -4.52 10.59 9.35
C VAL A 53 -4.94 9.39 10.20
N GLY A 54 -4.60 9.37 11.50
CA GLY A 54 -4.96 8.28 12.39
C GLY A 54 -6.47 8.08 12.51
N ILE A 55 -7.23 9.16 12.67
CA ILE A 55 -8.71 9.11 12.73
C ILE A 55 -9.29 8.74 11.35
N ALA A 56 -8.70 9.20 10.24
CA ALA A 56 -9.12 8.77 8.91
C ALA A 56 -8.96 7.26 8.71
N ILE A 57 -7.80 6.70 9.08
CA ILE A 57 -7.55 5.25 9.02
C ILE A 57 -8.52 4.51 9.95
N LEU A 58 -8.77 5.01 11.15
CA LEU A 58 -9.72 4.43 12.09
C LEU A 58 -11.13 4.38 11.49
N ALA A 59 -11.61 5.48 10.92
CA ALA A 59 -12.91 5.55 10.28
C ALA A 59 -13.02 4.56 9.12
N ILE A 60 -12.02 4.55 8.23
CA ILE A 60 -11.97 3.63 7.08
C ILE A 60 -12.01 2.17 7.56
N THR A 61 -11.16 1.79 8.52
CA THR A 61 -11.04 0.40 8.96
C THR A 61 -12.19 -0.10 9.83
N GLN A 62 -12.86 0.78 10.57
CA GLN A 62 -13.99 0.42 11.43
C GLN A 62 -15.36 0.62 10.77
N GLY A 63 -15.41 1.11 9.53
CA GLY A 63 -16.65 1.39 8.80
C GLY A 63 -17.62 0.21 8.77
N ASP A 64 -17.13 -1.01 8.53
CA ASP A 64 -17.94 -2.24 8.54
C ASP A 64 -18.50 -2.57 9.94
N LYS A 65 -17.70 -2.37 11.00
CA LYS A 65 -18.12 -2.69 12.37
C LYS A 65 -19.09 -1.68 12.96
N TRP A 66 -18.84 -0.39 12.75
CA TRP A 66 -19.71 0.68 13.25
C TRP A 66 -20.93 0.89 12.37
N GLY A 67 -20.85 0.49 11.09
CA GLY A 67 -21.85 0.77 10.08
C GLY A 67 -21.57 2.11 9.39
N TRP A 68 -21.69 2.09 8.05
CA TRP A 68 -21.39 3.22 7.17
C TRP A 68 -22.25 4.48 7.40
N SER A 69 -23.40 4.33 8.05
CA SER A 69 -24.30 5.43 8.41
C SER A 69 -24.28 5.81 9.89
N SER A 70 -23.37 5.23 10.68
CA SER A 70 -23.30 5.53 12.11
C SER A 70 -22.79 6.93 12.38
N LEU A 71 -23.35 7.57 13.41
CA LEU A 71 -22.92 8.90 13.84
C LEU A 71 -21.43 8.92 14.20
N ASN A 72 -20.91 7.86 14.83
CA ASN A 72 -19.50 7.73 15.19
C ASN A 72 -18.59 7.77 13.97
N LEU A 73 -18.97 7.10 12.88
CA LEU A 73 -18.19 7.09 11.65
C LEU A 73 -18.21 8.48 10.98
N ILE A 74 -19.39 9.10 10.88
CA ILE A 74 -19.56 10.43 10.29
C ILE A 74 -18.75 11.47 11.07
N LEU A 75 -18.83 11.45 12.40
CA LEU A 75 -18.04 12.34 13.26
C LEU A 75 -16.54 12.09 13.10
N SER A 76 -16.11 10.83 13.02
CA SER A 76 -14.69 10.50 12.80
C SER A 76 -14.18 11.07 11.47
N PHE A 77 -14.93 10.90 10.37
CA PHE A 77 -14.57 11.50 9.09
C PHE A 77 -14.60 13.03 9.12
N ALA A 78 -15.57 13.63 9.78
CA ALA A 78 -15.64 15.09 9.92
C ALA A 78 -14.44 15.65 10.71
N ILE A 79 -14.07 15.01 11.82
CA ILE A 79 -12.90 15.39 12.62
C ILE A 79 -11.61 15.19 11.83
N ALA A 80 -11.44 14.04 11.17
CA ALA A 80 -10.29 13.78 10.32
C ALA A 80 -10.14 14.83 9.22
N LEU A 81 -11.24 15.14 8.51
CA LEU A 81 -11.28 16.15 7.46
C LEU A 81 -10.89 17.53 8.01
N LEU A 82 -11.42 17.92 9.18
CA LEU A 82 -11.08 19.19 9.82
C LEU A 82 -9.59 19.28 10.18
N LEU A 83 -9.03 18.22 10.79
CA LEU A 83 -7.62 18.18 11.19
C LEU A 83 -6.67 18.20 9.98
N VAL A 84 -6.98 17.42 8.95
CA VAL A 84 -6.20 17.39 7.70
C VAL A 84 -6.31 18.74 6.98
N THR A 85 -7.49 19.37 6.94
CA THR A 85 -7.67 20.69 6.34
C THR A 85 -6.87 21.75 7.11
N ALA A 86 -6.92 21.73 8.45
CA ALA A 86 -6.12 22.62 9.29
C ALA A 86 -4.61 22.45 9.04
N PHE A 87 -4.15 21.19 8.92
CA PHE A 87 -2.78 20.86 8.56
C PHE A 87 -2.38 21.41 7.18
N VAL A 88 -3.23 21.25 6.16
CA VAL A 88 -2.98 21.75 4.79
C VAL A 88 -2.91 23.28 4.78
N ILE A 89 -3.87 23.97 5.42
CA ILE A 89 -3.88 25.43 5.52
C ILE A 89 -2.63 25.95 6.23
N ARG A 90 -2.23 25.29 7.33
CA ARG A 90 -1.04 25.66 8.08
C ARG A 90 0.24 25.43 7.28
N SER A 91 0.36 24.28 6.63
CA SER A 91 1.52 23.95 5.80
C SER A 91 1.69 24.94 4.63
N ASN A 92 0.59 25.41 4.03
CA ASN A 92 0.67 26.45 2.99
C ASN A 92 1.10 27.84 3.49
N ARG A 93 0.97 28.12 4.80
CA ARG A 93 1.24 29.46 5.38
C ARG A 93 2.52 29.50 6.21
N HIS A 94 3.03 28.36 6.66
CA HIS A 94 4.20 28.29 7.54
C HIS A 94 5.49 28.48 6.74
N LYS A 95 6.45 29.24 7.28
CA LYS A 95 7.74 29.53 6.61
C LYS A 95 8.63 28.29 6.45
N ALA A 96 8.42 27.28 7.30
CA ALA A 96 9.12 26.00 7.30
C ALA A 96 8.08 24.89 7.53
N PRO A 97 7.29 24.51 6.51
CA PRO A 97 6.17 23.60 6.69
C PRO A 97 6.63 22.19 7.03
N LEU A 98 5.78 21.43 7.74
CA LEU A 98 6.03 20.01 7.98
C LEU A 98 5.91 19.19 6.69
N PHE A 99 5.05 19.61 5.76
CA PHE A 99 4.92 19.02 4.43
C PHE A 99 4.74 20.11 3.38
N ASP A 100 5.67 20.20 2.44
CA ASP A 100 5.64 21.13 1.33
C ASP A 100 4.69 20.58 0.25
N LEU A 101 3.55 21.25 0.08
CA LEU A 101 2.53 20.85 -0.87
C LEU A 101 2.96 21.11 -2.32
N ASP A 102 4.02 21.88 -2.55
CA ASP A 102 4.58 22.09 -3.87
C ASP A 102 5.22 20.82 -4.45
N LEU A 103 5.50 19.82 -3.62
CA LEU A 103 5.85 18.47 -4.07
C LEU A 103 4.78 17.88 -4.99
N PHE A 104 3.49 18.16 -4.78
CA PHE A 104 2.42 17.69 -5.67
C PHE A 104 2.38 18.41 -7.02
N LYS A 105 3.09 19.54 -7.19
CA LYS A 105 3.30 20.15 -8.51
C LYS A 105 4.29 19.34 -9.35
N LEU A 106 5.17 18.55 -8.73
CA LEU A 106 6.02 17.60 -9.43
C LEU A 106 5.16 16.47 -9.99
N LYS A 107 5.09 16.39 -11.32
CA LYS A 107 4.29 15.39 -12.03
C LYS A 107 4.65 13.97 -11.61
N THR A 108 5.93 13.68 -11.43
CA THR A 108 6.42 12.37 -10.96
C THR A 108 5.96 12.00 -9.57
N PHE A 109 6.01 12.95 -8.64
CA PHE A 109 5.53 12.75 -7.28
C PHE A 109 4.02 12.47 -7.27
N SER A 110 3.21 13.30 -7.94
CA SER A 110 1.76 13.13 -8.02
C SER A 110 1.34 11.84 -8.72
N VAL A 111 1.96 11.51 -9.86
CA VAL A 111 1.74 10.24 -10.57
C VAL A 111 2.14 9.05 -9.70
N GLY A 112 3.27 9.15 -8.99
CA GLY A 112 3.73 8.13 -8.05
C GLY A 112 2.75 7.91 -6.88
N MET A 113 2.19 8.98 -6.32
CA MET A 113 1.20 8.90 -5.24
C MET A 113 -0.11 8.28 -5.71
N ILE A 114 -0.67 8.74 -6.82
CA ILE A 114 -1.91 8.20 -7.39
C ILE A 114 -1.72 6.73 -7.79
N GLY A 115 -0.59 6.41 -8.42
CA GLY A 115 -0.21 5.05 -8.76
C GLY A 115 -0.08 4.15 -7.53
N THR A 116 0.46 4.68 -6.43
CA THR A 116 0.53 3.99 -5.14
C THR A 116 -0.86 3.70 -4.61
N VAL A 117 -1.80 4.65 -4.66
CA VAL A 117 -3.18 4.43 -4.20
C VAL A 117 -3.83 3.27 -4.95
N PHE A 118 -3.83 3.32 -6.28
CA PHE A 118 -4.42 2.26 -7.09
C PHE A 118 -3.77 0.89 -6.84
N PHE A 119 -2.44 0.83 -6.81
CA PHE A 119 -1.72 -0.41 -6.56
C PHE A 119 -2.05 -0.99 -5.18
N MET A 120 -2.00 -0.18 -4.12
CA MET A 120 -2.21 -0.64 -2.75
C MET A 120 -3.65 -1.07 -2.52
N VAL A 121 -4.63 -0.34 -3.08
CA VAL A 121 -6.03 -0.76 -3.01
C VAL A 121 -6.19 -2.13 -3.67
N ALA A 122 -5.70 -2.33 -4.89
CA ALA A 122 -5.80 -3.62 -5.58
C ALA A 122 -5.13 -4.76 -4.80
N PHE A 123 -3.89 -4.54 -4.35
CA PHE A 123 -3.08 -5.57 -3.70
C PHE A 123 -3.64 -5.96 -2.32
N PHE A 124 -3.98 -4.97 -1.47
CA PHE A 124 -4.45 -5.26 -0.11
C PHE A 124 -5.91 -5.72 -0.08
N SER A 125 -6.75 -5.29 -1.03
CA SER A 125 -8.08 -5.89 -1.20
C SER A 125 -7.96 -7.39 -1.52
N TRP A 126 -7.05 -7.79 -2.41
CA TRP A 126 -6.77 -9.20 -2.69
C TRP A 126 -6.19 -9.95 -1.49
N LEU A 127 -5.17 -9.38 -0.84
CA LEU A 127 -4.44 -10.02 0.25
C LEU A 127 -5.33 -10.37 1.45
N ILE A 128 -6.39 -9.59 1.70
CA ILE A 128 -7.38 -9.87 2.75
C ILE A 128 -8.51 -10.76 2.25
N SER A 129 -9.00 -10.53 1.03
CA SER A 129 -10.16 -11.25 0.51
C SER A 129 -9.87 -12.73 0.23
N LEU A 130 -8.71 -13.05 -0.33
CA LEU A 130 -8.36 -14.43 -0.69
C LEU A 130 -8.25 -15.36 0.53
N PRO A 131 -7.50 -15.05 1.60
CA PRO A 131 -7.45 -15.91 2.79
C PRO A 131 -8.79 -16.02 3.51
N THR A 132 -9.58 -14.94 3.51
CA THR A 132 -10.92 -14.93 4.10
C THR A 132 -11.83 -15.90 3.37
N PHE A 133 -11.82 -15.90 2.04
CA PHE A 133 -12.59 -16.83 1.22
C PHE A 133 -12.16 -18.29 1.40
N ILE A 134 -10.87 -18.58 1.32
CA ILE A 134 -10.36 -19.96 1.44
C ILE A 134 -10.72 -20.56 2.81
N GLN A 135 -10.71 -19.74 3.86
CA GLN A 135 -11.10 -20.20 5.20
C GLN A 135 -12.62 -20.35 5.34
N SER A 136 -13.41 -19.39 4.83
CA SER A 136 -14.87 -19.40 5.03
C SER A 136 -15.61 -20.35 4.08
N VAL A 137 -15.16 -20.47 2.83
CA VAL A 137 -15.83 -21.26 1.79
C VAL A 137 -15.19 -22.63 1.63
N TRP A 138 -13.86 -22.71 1.51
CA TRP A 138 -13.17 -24.00 1.37
C TRP A 138 -12.89 -24.69 2.72
N GLY A 139 -13.15 -24.01 3.84
CA GLY A 139 -12.97 -24.57 5.19
C GLY A 139 -11.52 -24.92 5.54
N TRP A 140 -10.54 -24.31 4.86
CA TRP A 140 -9.14 -24.59 5.15
C TRP A 140 -8.73 -24.02 6.50
N SER A 141 -7.84 -24.72 7.20
CA SER A 141 -7.24 -24.20 8.42
C SER A 141 -6.39 -22.96 8.14
N VAL A 142 -6.22 -22.11 9.16
CA VAL A 142 -5.37 -20.90 9.10
C VAL A 142 -3.96 -21.25 8.61
N LEU A 143 -3.38 -22.34 9.13
CA LEU A 143 -2.04 -22.80 8.76
C LEU A 143 -1.95 -23.21 7.29
N LYS A 144 -2.92 -23.99 6.80
CA LYS A 144 -2.98 -24.42 5.39
C LYS A 144 -3.12 -23.23 4.46
N THR A 145 -4.00 -22.28 4.81
CA THR A 145 -4.18 -21.03 4.06
C THR A 145 -2.89 -20.20 4.02
N GLY A 146 -2.19 -20.07 5.14
CA GLY A 146 -0.91 -19.36 5.21
C GLY A 146 0.16 -19.95 4.28
N PHE A 147 0.32 -21.27 4.28
CA PHE A 147 1.25 -21.94 3.34
C PHE A 147 0.82 -21.82 1.88
N ALA A 148 -0.49 -21.83 1.61
CA ALA A 148 -1.01 -21.72 0.26
C ALA A 148 -0.72 -20.36 -0.39
N ILE A 149 -0.81 -19.27 0.40
CA ILE A 149 -0.57 -17.90 -0.09
C ILE A 149 0.91 -17.48 -0.02
N ALA A 150 1.72 -18.15 0.80
CA ALA A 150 3.14 -17.83 1.01
C ALA A 150 4.02 -17.72 -0.26
N PRO A 151 3.78 -18.48 -1.35
CA PRO A 151 4.59 -18.36 -2.56
C PRO A 151 4.61 -16.95 -3.16
N ALA A 152 3.49 -16.21 -3.08
CA ALA A 152 3.39 -14.86 -3.64
C ALA A 152 4.36 -13.85 -2.98
N PRO A 153 4.36 -13.64 -1.65
CA PRO A 153 5.31 -12.74 -0.99
C PRO A 153 6.76 -13.24 -1.05
N LEU A 154 7.00 -14.56 -1.05
CA LEU A 154 8.34 -15.11 -1.28
C LEU A 154 8.86 -14.69 -2.66
N LEU A 155 8.05 -14.86 -3.69
CA LEU A 155 8.39 -14.44 -5.04
C LEU A 155 8.63 -12.94 -5.13
N THR A 156 7.80 -12.12 -4.50
CA THR A 156 8.02 -10.66 -4.39
C THR A 156 9.40 -10.34 -3.84
N ALA A 157 9.85 -11.03 -2.78
CA ALA A 157 11.17 -10.81 -2.19
C ALA A 157 12.32 -11.13 -3.16
N PHE A 158 12.18 -12.18 -3.98
CA PHE A 158 13.19 -12.54 -4.98
C PHE A 158 13.16 -11.66 -6.23
N VAL A 159 11.98 -11.18 -6.63
CA VAL A 159 11.77 -10.37 -7.84
C VAL A 159 12.12 -8.89 -7.61
N SER A 160 11.95 -8.37 -6.39
CA SER A 160 12.13 -6.95 -6.12
C SER A 160 13.57 -6.43 -6.39
N PRO A 161 14.66 -7.10 -5.95
CA PRO A 161 16.02 -6.66 -6.24
C PRO A 161 16.37 -6.59 -7.74
N PRO A 162 16.14 -7.63 -8.57
CA PRO A 162 16.41 -7.54 -10.00
C PRO A 162 15.50 -6.52 -10.70
N ALA A 163 14.26 -6.32 -10.24
CA ALA A 163 13.39 -5.27 -10.75
C ALA A 163 13.98 -3.87 -10.52
N GLY A 164 14.59 -3.61 -9.36
CA GLY A 164 15.31 -2.36 -9.08
C GLY A 164 16.45 -2.11 -10.06
N ARG A 165 17.29 -3.12 -10.31
CA ARG A 165 18.39 -3.02 -11.29
C ARG A 165 17.88 -2.79 -12.71
N LEU A 166 16.74 -3.39 -13.06
CA LEU A 166 16.11 -3.16 -14.36
C LEU A 166 15.57 -1.73 -14.45
N ALA A 167 14.99 -1.18 -13.38
CA ALA A 167 14.46 0.18 -13.34
C ALA A 167 15.56 1.24 -13.52
N GLU A 168 16.77 0.99 -13.03
CA GLU A 168 17.92 1.86 -13.30
C GLU A 168 18.23 1.96 -14.80
N ARG A 169 17.93 0.91 -15.59
CA ARG A 169 18.21 0.86 -17.03
C ARG A 169 17.08 1.42 -17.89
N ILE A 170 15.83 1.06 -17.59
CA ILE A 170 14.66 1.38 -18.43
C ILE A 170 13.68 2.38 -17.79
N GLY A 171 13.93 2.79 -16.54
CA GLY A 171 13.05 3.63 -15.73
C GLY A 171 11.99 2.83 -14.95
N ASN A 172 11.40 3.46 -13.93
CA ASN A 172 10.36 2.85 -13.09
C ASN A 172 9.04 2.62 -13.85
N GLY A 173 8.68 3.53 -14.78
CA GLY A 173 7.39 3.51 -15.47
C GLY A 173 7.09 2.20 -16.21
N PRO A 174 7.94 1.73 -17.13
CA PRO A 174 7.72 0.47 -17.84
C PRO A 174 7.58 -0.74 -16.92
N ILE A 175 8.38 -0.80 -15.84
CA ILE A 175 8.30 -1.90 -14.86
C ILE A 175 6.98 -1.87 -14.11
N LEU A 176 6.52 -0.68 -13.72
CA LEU A 176 5.23 -0.48 -13.07
C LEU A 176 4.06 -0.81 -14.00
N THR A 177 4.15 -0.49 -15.29
CA THR A 177 3.14 -0.88 -16.29
C THR A 177 3.06 -2.40 -16.42
N ILE A 178 4.20 -3.10 -16.51
CA ILE A 178 4.24 -4.57 -16.56
C ILE A 178 3.70 -5.16 -15.26
N GLY A 179 4.11 -4.62 -14.10
CA GLY A 179 3.61 -5.06 -12.79
C GLY A 179 2.10 -4.93 -12.67
N GLY A 180 1.53 -3.81 -13.10
CA GLY A 180 0.08 -3.60 -13.14
C GLY A 180 -0.64 -4.58 -14.05
N LEU A 181 -0.13 -4.85 -15.26
CA LEU A 181 -0.70 -5.85 -16.17
C LEU A 181 -0.68 -7.26 -15.58
N LEU A 182 0.43 -7.65 -14.93
CA LEU A 182 0.54 -8.93 -14.23
C LEU A 182 -0.45 -9.00 -13.06
N GLY A 183 -0.61 -7.90 -12.31
CA GLY A 183 -1.58 -7.79 -11.23
C GLY A 183 -3.02 -7.97 -11.71
N ALA A 184 -3.40 -7.24 -12.77
CA ALA A 184 -4.71 -7.34 -13.39
C ALA A 184 -4.96 -8.76 -13.94
N THR A 185 -3.96 -9.35 -14.59
CA THR A 185 -4.08 -10.72 -15.11
C THR A 185 -4.21 -11.74 -13.98
N GLY A 186 -3.43 -11.62 -12.90
CA GLY A 186 -3.54 -12.47 -11.72
C GLY A 186 -4.94 -12.42 -11.10
N LEU A 187 -5.52 -11.24 -10.94
CA LEU A 187 -6.90 -11.12 -10.43
C LEU A 187 -7.95 -11.63 -11.42
N SER A 188 -7.74 -11.47 -12.74
CA SER A 188 -8.61 -12.06 -13.75
C SER A 188 -8.57 -13.59 -13.73
N LEU A 189 -7.39 -14.19 -13.52
CA LEU A 189 -7.29 -15.65 -13.35
C LEU A 189 -7.98 -16.11 -12.07
N HIS A 190 -7.86 -15.34 -10.98
CA HIS A 190 -8.63 -15.62 -9.77
C HIS A 190 -10.13 -15.63 -10.03
N LEU A 191 -10.67 -14.66 -10.78
CA LEU A 191 -12.09 -14.62 -11.17
C LEU A 191 -12.54 -15.85 -11.96
N ILE A 192 -11.69 -16.36 -12.84
CA ILE A 192 -12.03 -17.47 -13.75
C ILE A 192 -11.92 -18.83 -13.03
N PHE A 193 -10.87 -19.00 -12.23
CA PHE A 193 -10.49 -20.33 -11.70
C PHE A 193 -10.83 -20.54 -10.23
N THR A 194 -11.04 -19.48 -9.44
CA THR A 194 -11.38 -19.63 -8.03
C THR A 194 -12.89 -19.80 -7.87
N ASN A 195 -13.31 -21.04 -7.69
CA ASN A 195 -14.71 -21.43 -7.54
C ASN A 195 -15.00 -21.97 -6.12
N SER A 196 -16.25 -22.34 -5.86
CA SER A 196 -16.65 -22.96 -4.58
C SER A 196 -15.92 -24.27 -4.29
N GLU A 197 -15.52 -25.00 -5.34
CA GLU A 197 -14.70 -26.20 -5.21
C GLU A 197 -13.20 -25.83 -5.09
N PRO A 198 -12.47 -26.41 -4.12
CA PRO A 198 -11.05 -26.09 -3.94
C PRO A 198 -10.17 -26.55 -5.11
N ASP A 199 -9.56 -25.59 -5.81
CA ASP A 199 -8.44 -25.83 -6.74
C ASP A 199 -7.26 -24.96 -6.33
N TYR A 200 -6.24 -25.60 -5.75
CA TYR A 200 -5.04 -24.89 -5.33
C TYR A 200 -4.22 -24.36 -6.51
N VAL A 201 -4.04 -25.16 -7.56
CA VAL A 201 -3.06 -24.84 -8.62
C VAL A 201 -3.61 -23.73 -9.49
N MET A 202 -4.83 -23.90 -10.02
CA MET A 202 -5.44 -22.93 -10.91
C MET A 202 -6.09 -21.78 -10.15
N GLY A 203 -6.66 -22.04 -8.96
CA GLY A 203 -7.39 -21.05 -8.18
C GLY A 203 -6.54 -20.22 -7.21
N ILE A 204 -5.33 -20.66 -6.82
CA ILE A 204 -4.48 -19.91 -5.89
C ILE A 204 -3.07 -19.72 -6.42
N PHE A 205 -2.38 -20.80 -6.76
CA PHE A 205 -0.94 -20.79 -7.01
C PHE A 205 -0.59 -19.96 -8.25
N ILE A 206 -1.16 -20.30 -9.40
CA ILE A 206 -0.87 -19.59 -10.67
C ILE A 206 -1.27 -18.11 -10.59
N PRO A 207 -2.49 -17.74 -10.16
CA PRO A 207 -2.85 -16.34 -9.94
C PRO A 207 -1.91 -15.63 -8.95
N GLY A 208 -1.60 -16.28 -7.82
CA GLY A 208 -0.76 -15.75 -6.76
C GLY A 208 0.68 -15.49 -7.20
N ILE A 209 1.23 -16.30 -8.10
CA ILE A 209 2.55 -16.06 -8.72
C ILE A 209 2.53 -14.75 -9.53
N LEU A 210 1.49 -14.50 -10.33
CA LEU A 210 1.37 -13.24 -11.08
C LEU A 210 1.24 -12.02 -10.15
N ILE A 211 0.45 -12.14 -9.08
CA ILE A 211 0.36 -11.09 -8.06
C ILE A 211 1.71 -10.90 -7.35
N GLY A 212 2.46 -11.98 -7.10
CA GLY A 212 3.80 -11.92 -6.51
C GLY A 212 4.81 -11.16 -7.38
N PHE A 213 4.78 -11.38 -8.70
CA PHE A 213 5.54 -10.56 -9.65
C PHE A 213 5.08 -9.10 -9.66
N ALA A 214 3.77 -8.86 -9.69
CA ALA A 214 3.20 -7.52 -9.64
C ALA A 214 3.69 -6.73 -8.41
N ALA A 215 3.69 -7.36 -7.23
CA ALA A 215 4.25 -6.82 -6.00
C ALA A 215 5.77 -6.59 -6.09
N GLY A 216 6.53 -7.51 -6.67
CA GLY A 216 7.97 -7.37 -6.87
C GLY A 216 8.31 -6.16 -7.75
N PHE A 217 7.50 -5.92 -8.79
CA PHE A 217 7.62 -4.78 -9.71
C PHE A 217 6.94 -3.50 -9.20
N GLY A 218 6.10 -3.59 -8.17
CA GLY A 218 5.32 -2.48 -7.65
C GLY A 218 6.01 -1.74 -6.50
N PHE A 219 6.15 -2.38 -5.34
CA PHE A 219 6.41 -1.70 -4.06
C PHE A 219 7.62 -0.76 -4.08
N ALA A 220 8.77 -1.25 -4.56
CA ALA A 220 10.00 -0.46 -4.62
C ALA A 220 9.96 0.57 -5.76
N GLN A 221 9.37 0.21 -6.91
CA GLN A 221 9.37 1.06 -8.10
C GLN A 221 8.42 2.25 -7.95
N LEU A 222 7.33 2.10 -7.18
CA LEU A 222 6.46 3.21 -6.82
C LEU A 222 7.20 4.27 -5.99
N ILE A 223 8.11 3.86 -5.10
CA ILE A 223 8.99 4.79 -4.38
C ILE A 223 9.91 5.48 -5.37
N GLY A 224 10.62 4.72 -6.20
CA GLY A 224 11.54 5.26 -7.19
C GLY A 224 10.88 6.23 -8.17
N ALA A 225 9.65 5.95 -8.60
CA ALA A 225 8.88 6.80 -9.49
C ALA A 225 8.47 8.12 -8.82
N ALA A 226 7.97 8.06 -7.58
CA ALA A 226 7.53 9.25 -6.85
C ALA A 226 8.72 10.16 -6.46
N MET A 227 9.85 9.56 -6.10
CA MET A 227 11.02 10.29 -5.58
C MET A 227 11.96 10.80 -6.67
N ARG A 228 11.69 10.51 -7.95
CA ARG A 228 12.62 10.74 -9.06
C ARG A 228 13.07 12.19 -9.18
N ASP A 229 12.12 13.13 -9.16
CA ASP A 229 12.40 14.56 -9.38
C ASP A 229 12.31 15.37 -8.08
N VAL A 230 12.23 14.70 -6.93
CA VAL A 230 12.18 15.35 -5.62
C VAL A 230 13.57 15.92 -5.30
N PRO A 231 13.68 17.17 -4.82
CA PRO A 231 14.95 17.71 -4.33
C PRO A 231 15.51 16.91 -3.13
N ARG A 232 16.83 16.73 -3.05
CA ARG A 232 17.48 15.89 -2.03
C ARG A 232 17.20 16.35 -0.60
N ASP A 233 17.13 17.66 -0.39
CA ASP A 233 16.80 18.33 0.87
C ASP A 233 15.34 18.09 1.30
N GLN A 234 14.46 17.70 0.39
CA GLN A 234 13.05 17.41 0.65
C GLN A 234 12.73 15.91 0.75
N PHE A 235 13.73 15.03 0.59
CA PHE A 235 13.53 13.57 0.57
C PHE A 235 12.86 13.02 1.83
N GLY A 236 13.23 13.52 3.01
CA GLY A 236 12.63 13.07 4.28
C GLY A 236 11.13 13.34 4.33
N MET A 237 10.73 14.54 3.93
CA MET A 237 9.35 15.00 3.92
C MET A 237 8.52 14.31 2.83
N ALA A 238 9.05 14.22 1.61
CA ALA A 238 8.43 13.49 0.51
C ALA A 238 8.24 12.00 0.85
N GLY A 239 9.24 11.37 1.48
CA GLY A 239 9.18 9.99 1.97
C GLY A 239 8.12 9.79 3.07
N ALA A 240 7.99 10.75 3.99
CA ALA A 240 6.95 10.73 5.01
C ALA A 240 5.55 10.83 4.37
N GLY A 241 5.34 11.77 3.44
CA GLY A 241 4.07 11.90 2.71
C GLY A 241 3.72 10.63 1.93
N ARG A 242 4.70 10.03 1.25
CA ARG A 242 4.55 8.76 0.54
C ARG A 242 4.12 7.63 1.47
N THR A 243 4.72 7.55 2.66
CA THR A 243 4.38 6.55 3.67
C THR A 243 2.95 6.76 4.19
N THR A 244 2.54 8.00 4.41
CA THR A 244 1.16 8.35 4.78
C THR A 244 0.15 7.91 3.71
N ILE A 245 0.42 8.22 2.43
CA ILE A 245 -0.44 7.79 1.32
C ILE A 245 -0.50 6.28 1.22
N PHE A 246 0.62 5.58 1.41
CA PHE A 246 0.67 4.12 1.44
C PHE A 246 -0.24 3.55 2.52
N GLN A 247 -0.19 4.09 3.75
CA GLN A 247 -1.01 3.62 4.86
C GLN A 247 -2.51 3.88 4.64
N LEU A 248 -2.87 5.06 4.11
CA LEU A 248 -4.24 5.38 3.76
C LEU A 248 -4.77 4.46 2.65
N ALA A 249 -3.98 4.20 1.62
CA ALA A 249 -4.37 3.35 0.51
C ALA A 249 -4.48 1.87 0.91
N LEU A 250 -3.59 1.38 1.77
CA LEU A 250 -3.69 0.07 2.40
C LEU A 250 -5.01 -0.04 3.18
N ALA A 251 -5.27 0.91 4.09
CA ALA A 251 -6.49 0.92 4.90
C ALA A 251 -7.74 0.94 4.02
N LEU A 252 -7.74 1.73 2.95
CA LEU A 252 -8.82 1.82 1.98
C LEU A 252 -9.04 0.49 1.25
N GLY A 253 -7.98 -0.17 0.76
CA GLY A 253 -8.09 -1.48 0.10
C GLY A 253 -8.68 -2.55 1.01
N VAL A 254 -8.25 -2.59 2.27
CA VAL A 254 -8.78 -3.52 3.27
C VAL A 254 -10.25 -3.23 3.57
N ALA A 255 -10.61 -1.96 3.80
CA ALA A 255 -11.97 -1.55 4.11
C ALA A 255 -12.95 -1.80 2.95
N LEU A 256 -12.54 -1.50 1.72
CA LEU A 256 -13.36 -1.78 0.53
C LEU A 256 -13.60 -3.28 0.38
N ALA A 257 -12.58 -4.12 0.56
CA ALA A 257 -12.76 -5.57 0.52
C ALA A 257 -13.76 -6.06 1.57
N PHE A 258 -13.63 -5.64 2.83
CA PHE A 258 -14.59 -6.02 3.87
C PHE A 258 -16.00 -5.51 3.59
N THR A 259 -16.14 -4.29 3.06
CA THR A 259 -17.45 -3.70 2.75
C THR A 259 -18.16 -4.44 1.62
N ILE A 260 -17.42 -4.80 0.57
CA ILE A 260 -17.97 -5.49 -0.60
C ILE A 260 -18.31 -6.94 -0.24
N ILE A 261 -17.45 -7.63 0.50
CA ILE A 261 -17.70 -9.00 0.95
C ILE A 261 -18.83 -9.03 1.98
N GLY A 262 -18.88 -8.02 2.86
CA GLY A 262 -19.87 -7.87 3.92
C GLY A 262 -19.94 -9.10 4.83
N ARG A 263 -21.18 -9.47 5.19
CA ARG A 263 -21.49 -10.69 5.93
C ARG A 263 -22.30 -11.62 5.03
N PRO A 264 -21.64 -12.49 4.25
CA PRO A 264 -22.36 -13.30 3.27
C PRO A 264 -23.30 -14.28 3.96
N SER A 265 -24.54 -14.35 3.47
CA SER A 265 -25.59 -15.26 3.97
C SER A 265 -25.50 -16.67 3.38
N SER A 266 -24.70 -16.85 2.32
CA SER A 266 -24.46 -18.13 1.65
C SER A 266 -23.04 -18.19 1.06
N PRO A 267 -22.50 -19.39 0.77
CA PRO A 267 -21.22 -19.52 0.07
C PRO A 267 -21.20 -18.82 -1.29
N GLN A 268 -22.32 -18.80 -2.01
CA GLN A 268 -22.44 -18.09 -3.29
C GLN A 268 -22.33 -16.57 -3.09
N ALA A 269 -23.00 -16.00 -2.09
CA ALA A 269 -22.89 -14.58 -1.79
C ALA A 269 -21.45 -14.18 -1.38
N ALA A 270 -20.73 -15.07 -0.70
CA ALA A 270 -19.32 -14.87 -0.38
C ALA A 270 -18.45 -14.84 -1.65
N LEU A 271 -18.72 -15.72 -2.60
CA LEU A 271 -18.03 -15.76 -3.90
C LEU A 271 -18.33 -14.50 -4.72
N ASP A 272 -19.58 -14.05 -4.79
CA ASP A 272 -19.97 -12.86 -5.55
C ASP A 272 -19.29 -11.59 -4.99
N GLY A 273 -19.22 -11.44 -3.66
CA GLY A 273 -18.51 -10.34 -3.00
C GLY A 273 -17.00 -10.38 -3.24
N LEU A 274 -16.41 -11.58 -3.26
CA LEU A 274 -15.01 -11.77 -3.60
C LEU A 274 -14.72 -11.39 -5.06
N GLN A 275 -15.54 -11.87 -5.99
CA GLN A 275 -15.42 -11.55 -7.40
C GLN A 275 -15.55 -10.03 -7.63
N THR A 276 -16.52 -9.38 -6.98
CA THR A 276 -16.67 -7.91 -7.04
C THR A 276 -15.42 -7.20 -6.51
N THR A 277 -14.82 -7.69 -5.42
CA THR A 277 -13.57 -7.16 -4.86
C THR A 277 -12.40 -7.30 -5.85
N TRP A 278 -12.30 -8.42 -6.54
CA TRP A 278 -11.26 -8.63 -7.55
C TRP A 278 -11.49 -7.82 -8.82
N ILE A 279 -12.74 -7.63 -9.26
CA ILE A 279 -13.07 -6.74 -10.38
C ILE A 279 -12.62 -5.30 -10.07
N LEU A 280 -12.89 -4.82 -8.85
CA LEU A 280 -12.38 -3.53 -8.39
C LEU A 280 -10.84 -3.50 -8.44
N GLY A 281 -10.19 -4.54 -7.93
CA GLY A 281 -8.73 -4.66 -7.97
C GLY A 281 -8.15 -4.67 -9.39
N ILE A 282 -8.80 -5.33 -10.35
CA ILE A 282 -8.43 -5.30 -11.77
C ILE A 282 -8.52 -3.87 -12.29
N GLY A 283 -9.64 -3.18 -12.04
CA GLY A 283 -9.82 -1.79 -12.42
C GLY A 283 -8.71 -0.89 -11.87
N CYS A 284 -8.33 -1.08 -10.60
CA CYS A 284 -7.24 -0.34 -9.98
C CYS A 284 -5.86 -0.67 -10.61
N TYR A 285 -5.54 -1.93 -10.86
CA TYR A 285 -4.28 -2.30 -11.54
C TYR A 285 -4.23 -1.77 -12.98
N LEU A 286 -5.34 -1.80 -13.71
CA LEU A 286 -5.42 -1.22 -15.05
C LEU A 286 -5.29 0.31 -15.02
N ALA A 287 -5.93 0.98 -14.07
CA ALA A 287 -5.79 2.42 -13.88
C ALA A 287 -4.34 2.81 -13.58
N GLN A 288 -3.65 2.06 -12.70
CA GLN A 288 -2.22 2.23 -12.44
C GLN A 288 -1.39 1.96 -13.70
N THR A 289 -1.68 0.89 -14.43
CA THR A 289 -1.00 0.55 -15.69
C THR A 289 -1.08 1.68 -16.69
N LEU A 290 -2.28 2.20 -16.96
CA LEU A 290 -2.52 3.31 -17.87
C LEU A 290 -1.80 4.57 -17.40
N LEU A 291 -1.88 4.88 -16.11
CA LEU A 291 -1.20 6.02 -15.52
C LEU A 291 0.30 5.99 -15.80
N PHE A 292 0.99 4.87 -15.59
CA PHE A 292 2.42 4.76 -15.86
C PHE A 292 2.77 4.54 -17.34
N ALA A 293 1.87 3.97 -18.14
CA ALA A 293 2.08 3.87 -19.58
C ALA A 293 2.12 5.27 -20.24
N PHE A 294 1.23 6.18 -19.82
CA PHE A 294 1.16 7.53 -20.38
C PHE A 294 2.06 8.55 -19.67
N PHE A 295 2.27 8.41 -18.35
CA PHE A 295 2.99 9.41 -17.55
C PHE A 295 4.25 8.88 -16.86
N GLY A 296 4.51 7.57 -16.94
CA GLY A 296 5.71 6.93 -16.39
C GLY A 296 6.91 6.94 -17.34
N GLY A 297 6.72 7.37 -18.60
CA GLY A 297 7.78 7.55 -19.58
C GLY A 297 8.86 8.50 -19.08
N SER A 298 10.12 8.13 -19.31
CA SER A 298 11.28 8.99 -19.09
C SER A 298 11.24 10.14 -20.10
N ASP A 299 11.03 11.38 -19.64
CA ASP A 299 11.49 12.55 -20.38
C ASP A 299 13.03 12.47 -20.43
N LYS A 300 13.55 11.76 -21.43
CA LYS A 300 14.97 11.81 -21.83
C LYS A 300 15.27 13.12 -22.60
N THR A 301 14.70 14.25 -22.20
CA THR A 301 14.82 15.53 -22.90
C THR A 301 15.65 16.57 -22.16
N LEU A 302 16.52 16.18 -21.22
CA LEU A 302 17.49 17.12 -20.62
C LEU A 302 18.84 16.46 -20.29
N LYS A 303 19.55 15.94 -21.31
CA LYS A 303 21.01 15.84 -21.33
C LYS A 303 21.52 15.90 -22.77
N THR A 304 21.55 17.10 -23.33
CA THR A 304 22.48 17.53 -24.38
C THR A 304 22.96 18.91 -24.01
#